data_AF-A0A7S2GG12-F1
#
_entry.id   AF-A0A7S2GG12-F1
#
_cell.length_a   1.000
_cell.length_b   1.000
_cell.length_c   1.000
_cell.angle_alpha   90.00
_cell.angle_beta   90.00
_cell.angle_gamma   90.00
#
_symmetry.space_group_name_H-M   'P 1'
#
loop_
_entity.id
_entity.type
_entity.pdbx_description
1 polymer ?
#
loop_
_entity_poly.entity_id
_entity_poly.type
_entity_poly.pdbx_seq_one_letter_code
_entity_poly.pdbx_strand_id
1 'polypeptide(L)'
;CESVLSEVSPCGTGPCEEPCEPKECVFDEWGEWSACDKCGGQRKRFRSILEHPNECGSPCEVTAFEEVSNCTRSCHDPVYCMWGEWKEWSACTATCGEASEKVRIRHLETTTSSLPVQEDFDLSAMGADEAFLQDTVRRLEEHTQNLRTRRLQNLGLAFSSGGLALVVGLALFRGAVRLGSNRARSRATFHRLPLDGQ
;
A
#
# COMPACT_ATOMS: atom_id res chain seq x y z
N CYS A 1 -6.62 7.80 1.35
CA CYS A 1 -6.46 7.88 2.81
C CYS A 1 -7.70 8.56 3.37
N GLU A 2 -8.43 7.91 4.27
CA GLU A 2 -9.71 8.41 4.82
C GLU A 2 -9.58 8.73 6.32
N SER A 3 -8.50 9.41 6.71
CA SER A 3 -8.28 9.79 8.12
C SER A 3 -8.23 11.30 8.29
N VAL A 4 -8.61 11.76 9.48
CA VAL A 4 -8.57 13.17 9.88
C VAL A 4 -7.11 13.64 10.02
N LEU A 5 -6.79 14.82 9.49
CA LEU A 5 -5.43 15.39 9.50
C LEU A 5 -5.11 16.19 10.78
N SER A 6 -6.12 16.70 11.47
CA SER A 6 -5.98 17.48 12.71
C SER A 6 -7.24 17.44 13.56
N GLU A 7 -7.11 17.36 14.88
CA GLU A 7 -8.19 17.39 15.86
C GLU A 7 -7.87 18.44 16.94
N VAL A 8 -8.89 19.18 17.39
CA VAL A 8 -8.77 20.20 18.44
C VAL A 8 -9.78 19.91 19.54
N SER A 9 -9.34 19.96 20.80
CA SER A 9 -10.18 19.77 21.98
C SER A 9 -9.91 20.86 23.03
N PRO A 10 -10.95 21.31 23.76
CA PRO A 10 -10.80 22.31 24.81
C PRO A 10 -10.05 21.75 26.02
N CYS A 11 -9.27 22.60 26.70
CA CYS A 11 -8.58 22.28 27.95
C CYS A 11 -8.75 23.41 28.96
N GLY A 12 -8.59 23.11 30.26
CA GLY A 12 -8.64 24.14 31.31
C GLY A 12 -10.00 24.82 31.48
N THR A 13 -11.11 24.09 31.32
CA THR A 13 -12.50 24.61 31.33
C THR A 13 -13.02 25.04 32.72
N GLY A 14 -12.14 25.37 33.66
CA GLY A 14 -12.52 25.90 34.97
C GLY A 14 -13.00 27.36 34.85
N PRO A 15 -13.86 27.84 35.77
CA PRO A 15 -14.25 29.24 35.78
C PRO A 15 -13.07 30.14 36.16
N CYS A 16 -12.86 31.23 35.41
CA CYS A 16 -11.94 32.29 35.79
C CYS A 16 -12.58 33.15 36.89
N GLU A 17 -11.85 33.45 37.97
CA GLU A 17 -12.38 34.12 39.17
C GLU A 17 -12.46 35.66 39.04
N GLU A 18 -11.99 36.23 37.93
CA GLU A 18 -11.92 37.69 37.70
C GLU A 18 -12.90 38.13 36.60
N PRO A 19 -13.56 39.30 36.73
CA PRO A 19 -14.31 39.90 35.64
C PRO A 19 -13.36 40.26 34.49
N CYS A 20 -13.51 39.54 33.39
CA CYS A 20 -12.68 39.68 32.18
C CYS A 20 -13.45 40.43 31.08
N GLU A 21 -12.76 41.33 30.39
CA GLU A 21 -13.24 41.88 29.12
C GLU A 21 -12.85 40.90 27.99
N PRO A 22 -13.80 40.41 27.17
CA PRO A 22 -13.49 39.41 26.16
C PRO A 22 -12.57 39.99 25.09
N LYS A 23 -11.42 39.34 24.90
CA LYS A 23 -10.47 39.66 23.84
C LYS A 23 -10.55 38.57 22.78
N GLU A 24 -11.01 38.95 21.60
CA GLU A 24 -11.18 38.05 20.47
C GLU A 24 -9.85 37.71 19.78
N CYS A 25 -9.84 36.59 19.06
CA CYS A 25 -8.73 36.21 18.20
C CYS A 25 -8.61 37.15 16.99
N VAL A 26 -7.40 37.66 16.72
CA VAL A 26 -7.10 38.49 15.55
C VAL A 26 -6.09 37.78 14.67
N PHE A 27 -6.42 37.59 13.40
CA PHE A 27 -5.49 37.06 12.40
C PHE A 27 -4.66 38.17 11.77
N ASP A 28 -3.44 37.82 11.39
CA ASP A 28 -2.54 38.67 10.63
C ASP A 28 -2.97 38.82 9.17
N GLU A 29 -2.27 39.67 8.42
CA GLU A 29 -2.43 39.77 6.98
C GLU A 29 -2.14 38.43 6.28
N TRP A 30 -2.80 38.23 5.14
CA TRP A 30 -2.57 37.04 4.34
C TRP A 30 -1.17 37.06 3.74
N GLY A 31 -0.47 35.94 3.84
CA GLY A 31 0.74 35.71 3.06
C GLY A 31 0.44 35.63 1.57
N GLU A 32 1.51 35.69 0.78
CA GLU A 32 1.46 35.50 -0.66
C GLU A 32 0.92 34.12 -1.05
N TRP A 33 0.28 34.06 -2.21
CA TRP A 33 -0.16 32.79 -2.77
C TRP A 33 1.03 31.90 -3.12
N SER A 34 0.93 30.62 -2.79
CA SER A 34 1.86 29.61 -3.25
C SER A 34 1.84 29.50 -4.79
N ALA A 35 2.89 28.90 -5.34
CA ALA A 35 2.83 28.37 -6.69
C ALA A 35 1.68 27.35 -6.81
N CYS A 36 1.16 27.19 -8.02
CA CYS A 36 0.15 26.17 -8.29
C CYS A 36 0.76 24.77 -8.22
N ASP A 37 -0.01 23.83 -7.66
CA ASP A 37 0.35 22.40 -7.62
C ASP A 37 0.45 21.80 -9.03
N LYS A 38 -0.49 22.15 -9.90
CA LYS A 38 -0.57 21.83 -11.32
C LYS A 38 -1.35 22.94 -12.03
N CYS A 39 -1.24 23.01 -13.36
CA CYS A 39 -2.07 23.96 -14.10
C CYS A 39 -3.54 23.50 -14.11
N GLY A 40 -4.46 24.46 -14.01
CA GLY A 40 -5.86 24.21 -13.63
C GLY A 40 -6.07 23.55 -12.26
N GLY A 41 -5.04 23.50 -11.41
CA GLY A 41 -5.09 22.92 -10.07
C GLY A 41 -5.44 23.96 -8.99
N GLN A 42 -4.81 23.83 -7.83
CA GLN A 42 -5.04 24.68 -6.67
C GLN A 42 -3.77 25.43 -6.26
N ARG A 43 -3.98 26.53 -5.57
CA ARG A 43 -2.94 27.28 -4.85
C ARG A 43 -3.43 27.60 -3.45
N LYS A 44 -2.50 27.79 -2.53
CA LYS A 44 -2.78 27.99 -1.12
C LYS A 44 -2.12 29.26 -0.62
N ARG A 45 -2.72 29.90 0.36
CA ARG A 45 -2.07 30.94 1.17
C ARG A 45 -2.39 30.72 2.63
N PHE A 46 -1.53 31.27 3.48
CA PHE A 46 -1.60 31.07 4.92
C PHE A 46 -1.53 32.42 5.63
N ARG A 47 -2.11 32.50 6.83
CA ARG A 47 -1.95 33.61 7.76
C ARG A 47 -1.77 33.09 9.18
N SER A 48 -1.04 33.84 10.00
CA SER A 48 -0.83 33.55 11.41
C SER A 48 -1.85 34.24 12.30
N ILE A 49 -1.95 33.78 13.55
CA ILE A 49 -2.68 34.50 14.60
C ILE A 49 -1.79 35.66 15.06
N LEU A 50 -2.26 36.89 14.90
CA LEU A 50 -1.60 38.09 15.37
C LEU A 50 -1.82 38.27 16.88
N GLU A 51 -3.06 38.08 17.33
CA GLU A 51 -3.42 38.16 18.74
C GLU A 51 -4.26 36.95 19.15
N HIS A 52 -3.84 36.27 20.21
CA HIS A 52 -4.59 35.15 20.77
C HIS A 52 -5.76 35.66 21.63
N PRO A 53 -6.88 34.93 21.66
CA PRO A 53 -7.99 35.26 22.54
C PRO A 53 -7.59 35.06 24.01
N ASN A 54 -8.21 35.81 24.91
CA ASN A 54 -8.09 35.56 26.35
C ASN A 54 -9.10 34.50 26.82
N GLU A 55 -9.10 34.18 28.11
CA GLU A 55 -10.02 33.20 28.73
C GLU A 55 -11.51 33.44 28.48
N CYS A 56 -11.90 34.64 28.04
CA CYS A 56 -13.29 35.04 27.87
C CYS A 56 -13.65 35.41 26.44
N GLY A 57 -12.68 35.40 25.52
CA GLY A 57 -12.88 35.59 24.09
C GLY A 57 -13.14 34.28 23.36
N SER A 58 -13.58 34.38 22.10
CA SER A 58 -13.84 33.19 21.28
C SER A 58 -12.54 32.57 20.78
N PRO A 59 -12.43 31.23 20.73
CA PRO A 59 -11.26 30.56 20.17
C PRO A 59 -11.10 30.90 18.68
N CYS A 60 -9.85 30.94 18.21
CA CYS A 60 -9.55 31.15 16.80
C CYS A 60 -10.18 30.03 15.94
N GLU A 61 -10.80 30.42 14.83
CA GLU A 61 -11.34 29.45 13.88
C GLU A 61 -10.21 28.69 13.18
N VAL A 62 -10.17 27.37 13.37
CA VAL A 62 -9.13 26.51 12.77
C VAL A 62 -9.21 26.45 11.25
N THR A 63 -10.33 26.71 10.61
CA THR A 63 -10.41 26.76 9.14
C THR A 63 -9.90 28.07 8.57
N ALA A 64 -9.66 29.08 9.41
CA ALA A 64 -9.38 30.44 8.98
C ALA A 64 -7.88 30.73 8.75
N PHE A 65 -6.96 29.79 9.04
CA PHE A 65 -5.50 29.99 8.84
C PHE A 65 -5.02 29.67 7.42
N GLU A 66 -5.80 28.90 6.64
CA GLU A 66 -5.45 28.46 5.28
C GLU A 66 -6.59 28.83 4.33
N GLU A 67 -6.23 29.34 3.16
CA GLU A 67 -7.17 29.56 2.07
C GLU A 67 -6.70 28.84 0.81
N VAL A 68 -7.65 28.19 0.12
CA VAL A 68 -7.41 27.47 -1.12
C VAL A 68 -8.16 28.19 -2.25
N SER A 69 -7.48 28.44 -3.35
CA SER A 69 -8.06 29.04 -4.55
C SER A 69 -7.67 28.28 -5.80
N ASN A 70 -8.48 28.41 -6.85
CA ASN A 70 -8.17 27.84 -8.15
C ASN A 70 -6.92 28.52 -8.74
N CYS A 71 -6.10 27.72 -9.41
CA CYS A 71 -4.98 28.22 -10.17
C CYS A 71 -5.46 28.85 -11.49
N THR A 72 -4.98 30.07 -11.78
CA THR A 72 -5.27 30.77 -13.05
C THR A 72 -4.34 30.33 -14.19
N ARG A 73 -3.33 29.50 -13.91
CA ARG A 73 -2.39 29.00 -14.91
C ARG A 73 -3.09 28.00 -15.84
N SER A 74 -3.19 28.34 -17.12
CA SER A 74 -3.62 27.40 -18.15
C SER A 74 -2.53 26.37 -18.43
N CYS A 75 -2.93 25.11 -18.61
CA CYS A 75 -2.06 24.10 -19.18
C CYS A 75 -2.00 24.27 -20.71
N HIS A 76 -0.96 23.70 -21.31
CA HIS A 76 -0.97 23.38 -22.74
C HIS A 76 -2.01 22.29 -23.01
N ASP A 77 -2.57 22.29 -24.21
CA ASP A 77 -3.50 21.25 -24.65
C ASP A 77 -2.88 19.87 -24.47
N PRO A 78 -3.68 18.84 -24.13
CA PRO A 78 -3.17 17.49 -23.99
C PRO A 78 -2.52 17.05 -25.30
N VAL A 79 -1.34 16.44 -25.16
CA VAL A 79 -0.52 16.01 -26.28
C VAL A 79 -0.42 14.49 -26.24
N TYR A 80 -0.79 13.85 -27.34
CA TYR A 80 -0.79 12.40 -27.50
C TYR A 80 0.29 11.97 -28.49
N CYS A 81 0.85 10.78 -28.28
CA CYS A 81 1.74 10.13 -29.24
C CYS A 81 0.92 9.15 -30.08
N MET A 82 0.98 9.29 -31.39
CA MET A 82 0.43 8.33 -32.35
C MET A 82 1.52 7.83 -33.28
N TRP A 83 1.31 6.65 -33.88
CA TRP A 83 2.20 6.22 -34.95
C TRP A 83 1.93 7.06 -36.19
N GLY A 84 2.98 7.69 -36.73
CA GLY A 84 2.93 8.30 -38.05
C GLY A 84 2.81 7.25 -39.15
N GLU A 85 2.71 7.73 -40.38
CA GLU A 85 2.64 6.88 -41.56
C GLU A 85 3.89 5.99 -41.71
N TRP A 86 3.68 4.81 -42.27
CA TRP A 86 4.81 3.95 -42.63
C TRP A 86 5.63 4.62 -43.73
N LYS A 87 6.95 4.68 -43.54
CA LYS A 87 7.84 4.98 -44.66
C LYS A 87 7.78 3.86 -45.70
N GLU A 88 8.25 4.19 -46.91
CA GLU A 88 8.41 3.20 -47.97
C GLU A 88 9.28 2.03 -47.51
N TRP A 89 9.00 0.86 -48.08
CA TRP A 89 9.81 -0.33 -47.85
C TRP A 89 11.25 -0.09 -48.31
N SER A 90 12.22 -0.62 -47.58
CA SER A 90 13.59 -0.71 -48.06
C SER A 90 13.67 -1.63 -49.29
N ALA A 91 14.80 -1.53 -50.00
CA ALA A 91 15.20 -2.57 -50.94
C ALA A 91 15.37 -3.92 -50.21
N CYS A 92 15.28 -5.01 -50.98
CA CYS A 92 15.59 -6.35 -50.49
C CYS A 92 17.06 -6.46 -50.08
N THR A 93 17.35 -7.21 -49.02
CA THR A 93 18.73 -7.48 -48.58
C THR A 93 19.53 -8.31 -49.60
N ALA A 94 18.86 -9.11 -50.42
CA ALA A 94 19.45 -9.87 -51.51
C ALA A 94 18.53 -9.91 -52.74
N THR A 95 19.09 -10.24 -53.90
CA THR A 95 18.32 -10.36 -55.16
C THR A 95 17.69 -11.75 -55.34
N CYS A 96 18.12 -12.75 -54.57
CA CYS A 96 17.60 -14.11 -54.62
C CYS A 96 17.86 -14.85 -53.30
N GLY A 97 17.07 -15.88 -53.01
CA GLY A 97 17.17 -16.71 -51.81
C GLY A 97 16.05 -16.43 -50.80
N GLU A 98 15.62 -17.48 -50.09
CA GLU A 98 14.48 -17.42 -49.16
C GLU A 98 14.74 -16.54 -47.92
N ALA A 99 16.01 -16.25 -47.62
CA ALA A 99 16.42 -15.38 -46.51
C ALA A 99 16.48 -13.88 -46.88
N SER A 100 15.97 -13.49 -48.04
CA SER A 100 15.89 -12.07 -48.43
C SER A 100 14.80 -11.35 -47.62
N GLU A 101 15.16 -10.25 -46.96
CA GLU A 101 14.27 -9.47 -46.10
C GLU A 101 14.14 -8.02 -46.59
N LYS A 102 13.06 -7.36 -46.20
CA LYS A 102 12.87 -5.90 -46.38
C LYS A 102 12.30 -5.30 -45.09
N VAL A 103 12.67 -4.07 -44.82
CA VAL A 103 12.32 -3.37 -43.59
C VAL A 103 11.57 -2.09 -43.94
N ARG A 104 10.54 -1.76 -43.15
CA ARG A 104 9.96 -0.42 -43.14
C ARG A 104 9.87 0.06 -41.70
N ILE A 105 9.93 1.37 -41.54
CA ILE A 105 9.93 2.02 -40.22
C ILE A 105 8.83 3.06 -40.21
N ARG A 106 8.16 3.20 -39.08
CA ARG A 106 7.31 4.34 -38.75
C ARG A 106 7.79 4.95 -37.45
N HIS A 107 7.61 6.25 -37.30
CA HIS A 107 8.02 6.98 -36.11
C HIS A 107 6.79 7.39 -35.29
N LEU A 108 7.01 7.74 -34.02
CA LEU A 108 5.97 8.38 -33.23
C LEU A 108 5.85 9.84 -33.64
N GLU A 109 4.62 10.28 -33.84
CA GLU A 109 4.22 11.65 -34.10
C GLU A 109 3.32 12.15 -32.98
N THR A 110 3.29 13.46 -32.83
CA THR A 110 2.60 14.13 -31.74
C THR A 110 1.32 14.77 -32.25
N THR A 111 0.20 14.53 -31.58
CA THR A 111 -1.11 15.10 -31.95
C THR A 111 -1.80 15.69 -30.72
N THR A 112 -2.54 16.78 -30.91
CA THR A 112 -3.40 17.38 -29.88
C THR A 112 -4.84 16.90 -29.97
N SER A 113 -5.21 16.24 -31.07
CA SER A 113 -6.48 15.53 -31.15
C SER A 113 -6.34 14.26 -30.33
N SER A 114 -7.10 14.15 -29.23
CA SER A 114 -7.45 12.82 -28.76
C SER A 114 -8.03 12.09 -29.96
N LEU A 115 -7.47 10.91 -30.31
CA LEU A 115 -8.17 10.02 -31.23
C LEU A 115 -9.62 9.94 -30.75
N PRO A 116 -10.63 9.98 -31.63
CA PRO A 116 -11.97 9.66 -31.18
C PRO A 116 -11.84 8.32 -30.46
N VAL A 117 -12.12 8.33 -29.16
CA VAL A 117 -12.49 7.09 -28.49
C VAL A 117 -13.67 6.65 -29.33
N GLN A 118 -13.43 5.71 -30.24
CA GLN A 118 -14.52 4.99 -30.86
C GLN A 118 -15.22 4.37 -29.65
N GLU A 119 -16.34 4.94 -29.22
CA GLU A 119 -17.22 4.29 -28.25
C GLU A 119 -17.69 2.92 -28.79
N ASP A 120 -17.40 2.64 -30.06
CA ASP A 120 -17.44 1.35 -30.72
C ASP A 120 -16.06 0.65 -30.71
N PHE A 121 -15.35 0.57 -29.58
CA PHE A 121 -14.23 -0.36 -29.45
C PHE A 121 -14.82 -1.78 -29.46
N ASP A 122 -15.07 -2.28 -30.66
CA ASP A 122 -15.71 -3.54 -30.93
C ASP A 122 -14.78 -4.66 -30.45
N LEU A 123 -15.02 -5.14 -29.23
CA LEU A 123 -14.26 -6.20 -28.56
C LEU A 123 -14.21 -7.48 -29.41
N SER A 124 -15.14 -7.60 -30.37
CA SER A 124 -15.20 -8.66 -31.37
C SER A 124 -14.02 -8.69 -32.35
N ALA A 125 -13.38 -7.54 -32.64
CA ALA A 125 -12.28 -7.45 -33.60
C ALA A 125 -10.95 -8.00 -33.06
N MET A 126 -10.81 -8.13 -31.74
CA MET A 126 -9.64 -8.75 -31.10
C MET A 126 -9.77 -10.28 -30.96
N GLY A 127 -10.88 -10.88 -31.45
CA GLY A 127 -11.11 -12.32 -31.36
C GLY A 127 -11.20 -12.84 -29.92
N ALA A 128 -11.40 -11.95 -28.94
CA ALA A 128 -11.70 -12.31 -27.58
C ALA A 128 -13.20 -12.60 -27.48
N ASP A 129 -13.62 -13.73 -28.06
CA ASP A 129 -14.98 -14.22 -27.87
C ASP A 129 -15.24 -14.38 -26.36
N GLU A 130 -16.48 -14.13 -25.92
CA GLU A 130 -16.89 -14.25 -24.51
C GLU A 130 -16.50 -15.62 -23.91
N ALA A 131 -16.50 -16.67 -24.75
CA ALA A 131 -16.02 -18.00 -24.41
C ALA A 131 -14.52 -18.07 -24.06
N PHE A 132 -13.67 -17.32 -24.76
CA PHE A 132 -12.23 -17.26 -24.47
C PHE A 132 -11.94 -16.53 -23.14
N LEU A 133 -12.68 -15.44 -22.87
CA LEU A 133 -12.62 -14.73 -21.60
C LEU A 133 -13.07 -15.62 -20.44
N GLN A 134 -14.19 -16.35 -20.60
CA GLN A 134 -14.66 -17.32 -19.61
C GLN A 134 -13.66 -18.47 -19.40
N ASP A 135 -13.04 -19.00 -20.46
CA ASP A 135 -12.00 -20.04 -20.33
C ASP A 135 -10.74 -19.51 -19.62
N THR A 136 -10.34 -18.27 -19.90
CA THR A 136 -9.18 -17.63 -19.24
C THR A 136 -9.45 -17.42 -17.75
N VAL A 137 -10.63 -16.92 -17.39
CA VAL A 137 -11.06 -16.76 -15.99
C VAL A 137 -11.07 -18.11 -15.28
N ARG A 138 -11.66 -19.14 -15.90
CA ARG A 138 -11.68 -20.51 -15.36
C ARG A 138 -10.26 -21.04 -15.10
N ARG A 139 -9.33 -20.88 -16.05
CA ARG A 139 -7.94 -21.31 -15.88
C ARG A 139 -7.23 -20.57 -14.75
N LEU A 140 -7.46 -19.26 -14.61
CA LEU A 140 -6.90 -18.45 -13.52
C LEU A 140 -7.43 -18.89 -12.15
N GLU A 141 -8.73 -19.19 -12.07
CA GLU A 141 -9.35 -19.72 -10.85
C GLU A 141 -8.81 -21.11 -10.49
N GLU A 142 -8.70 -22.02 -11.45
CA GLU A 142 -8.11 -23.35 -11.25
C GLU A 142 -6.65 -23.24 -10.77
N HIS A 143 -5.86 -22.35 -11.36
CA HIS A 143 -4.48 -22.14 -10.94
C HIS A 143 -4.40 -21.62 -9.49
N THR A 144 -5.28 -20.68 -9.15
CA THR A 144 -5.39 -20.12 -7.79
C THR A 144 -5.80 -21.19 -6.78
N GLN A 145 -6.77 -22.04 -7.11
CA GLN A 145 -7.21 -23.15 -6.27
C GLN A 145 -6.09 -24.18 -6.07
N ASN A 146 -5.39 -24.57 -7.13
CA ASN A 146 -4.25 -25.50 -7.04
C ASN A 146 -3.14 -24.98 -6.12
N LEU A 147 -2.80 -23.68 -6.22
CA LEU A 147 -1.82 -23.05 -5.33
C LEU A 147 -2.31 -23.03 -3.87
N ARG A 148 -3.58 -22.70 -3.62
CA ARG A 148 -4.18 -22.75 -2.27
C ARG A 148 -4.12 -24.15 -1.68
N THR A 149 -4.47 -25.19 -2.44
CA THR A 149 -4.45 -26.58 -1.97
C THR A 149 -3.03 -27.06 -1.66
N ARG A 150 -2.05 -26.77 -2.53
CA ARG A 150 -0.63 -27.10 -2.26
C ARG A 150 -0.12 -26.41 -0.99
N ARG A 151 -0.48 -25.13 -0.79
CA ARG A 151 -0.10 -24.39 0.42
C ARG A 151 -0.72 -25.01 1.68
N LEU A 152 -2.00 -25.38 1.63
CA LEU A 152 -2.69 -26.02 2.76
C LEU A 152 -2.13 -27.42 3.07
N GLN A 153 -1.80 -28.22 2.06
CA GLN A 153 -1.15 -29.52 2.24
C GLN A 153 0.23 -29.37 2.89
N ASN A 154 1.05 -28.43 2.39
CA ASN A 154 2.38 -28.17 2.97
C ASN A 154 2.28 -27.69 4.42
N LEU A 155 1.35 -26.79 4.72
CA LEU A 155 1.09 -26.33 6.10
C LEU A 155 0.61 -27.50 6.97
N GLY A 156 -0.32 -28.33 6.50
CA GLY A 156 -0.80 -29.51 7.22
C GLY A 156 0.29 -30.53 7.54
N LEU A 157 1.21 -30.78 6.59
CA LEU A 157 2.37 -31.64 6.81
C LEU A 157 3.36 -31.03 7.81
N ALA A 158 3.58 -29.71 7.77
CA ALA A 158 4.43 -29.01 8.73
C ALA A 158 3.85 -29.06 10.16
N PHE A 159 2.54 -28.83 10.33
CA PHE A 159 1.89 -28.89 11.65
C PHE A 159 1.86 -30.31 12.23
N SER A 160 1.59 -31.33 11.39
CA SER A 160 1.57 -32.72 11.85
C SER A 160 2.97 -33.21 12.25
N SER A 161 3.99 -32.93 11.44
CA SER A 161 5.39 -33.28 11.77
C SER A 161 5.90 -32.53 13.00
N GLY A 162 5.62 -31.22 13.14
CA GLY A 162 5.97 -30.44 14.32
C GLY A 162 5.26 -30.93 15.58
N GLY A 163 3.98 -31.27 15.50
CA GLY A 163 3.21 -31.83 16.60
C GLY A 163 3.74 -33.19 17.06
N LEU A 164 4.05 -34.08 16.11
CA LEU A 164 4.66 -35.38 16.42
C LEU A 164 6.04 -35.22 17.09
N ALA A 165 6.89 -34.35 16.56
CA ALA A 165 8.21 -34.08 17.14
C ALA A 165 8.09 -33.55 18.58
N LEU A 166 7.12 -32.68 18.84
CA LEU A 166 6.88 -32.13 20.18
C LEU A 166 6.38 -33.20 21.16
N VAL A 167 5.46 -34.08 20.73
CA VAL A 167 4.98 -35.20 21.56
C VAL A 167 6.11 -36.17 21.89
N VAL A 168 6.92 -36.55 20.88
CA VAL A 168 8.08 -37.42 21.06
C VAL A 168 9.09 -36.76 22.00
N GLY A 169 9.40 -35.48 21.80
CA GLY A 169 10.30 -34.70 22.66
C GLY A 169 9.82 -34.66 24.12
N LEU A 170 8.52 -34.41 24.35
CA LEU A 170 7.93 -34.44 25.69
C LEU A 170 7.95 -35.83 26.33
N ALA A 171 7.74 -36.89 25.54
CA ALA A 171 7.83 -38.27 26.02
C ALA A 171 9.26 -38.65 26.42
N LEU A 172 10.24 -38.30 25.59
CA LEU A 172 11.66 -38.49 25.89
C LEU A 172 12.09 -37.69 27.13
N PHE A 173 11.67 -36.43 27.24
CA PHE A 173 11.94 -35.59 28.41
C PHE A 173 11.33 -36.18 29.68
N ARG A 174 10.06 -36.61 29.65
CA ARG A 174 9.41 -37.28 30.78
C ARG A 174 10.10 -38.60 31.14
N GLY A 175 10.57 -39.36 30.15
CA GLY A 175 11.37 -40.57 30.34
C GLY A 175 12.69 -40.27 31.06
N ALA A 176 13.43 -39.26 30.59
CA ALA A 176 14.68 -38.83 31.18
C ALA A 176 14.51 -38.33 32.63
N VAL A 177 13.44 -37.57 32.91
CA VAL A 177 13.10 -37.13 34.28
C VAL A 177 12.79 -38.33 35.20
N ARG A 178 12.04 -39.33 34.72
CA ARG A 178 11.74 -40.55 35.49
C ARG A 178 13.00 -41.39 35.75
N LEU A 179 13.88 -41.55 34.76
CA LEU A 179 15.16 -42.24 34.90
C LEU A 179 16.10 -41.50 35.86
N GLY A 180 16.16 -40.17 35.79
CA GLY A 180 16.89 -39.31 36.73
C GLY A 180 16.35 -39.42 38.16
N SER A 181 15.02 -39.41 38.33
CA SER A 181 14.36 -39.59 39.62
C SER A 181 14.61 -40.98 40.21
N ASN A 182 14.60 -42.04 39.40
CA ASN A 182 14.91 -43.40 39.87
C ASN A 182 16.39 -43.57 40.22
N ARG A 183 17.32 -42.94 39.48
CA ARG A 183 18.74 -42.89 39.86
C ARG A 183 18.97 -42.13 41.16
N ALA A 184 18.27 -41.02 41.39
CA ALA A 184 18.32 -40.28 42.65
C ALA A 184 17.78 -41.12 43.83
N ARG A 185 16.68 -41.87 43.60
CA ARG A 185 16.10 -42.77 44.61
C ARG A 185 17.00 -43.96 44.94
N SER A 186 17.65 -44.57 43.93
CA SER A 186 18.58 -45.69 44.11
C SER A 186 19.87 -45.29 44.84
N ARG A 187 20.34 -44.05 44.66
CA ARG A 187 21.49 -43.50 45.40
C ARG A 187 21.18 -43.21 46.87
N ALA A 188 19.92 -42.93 47.21
CA ALA A 188 19.47 -42.73 48.59
C ALA A 188 19.34 -44.06 49.37
N THR A 189 19.05 -45.18 48.70
CA THR A 189 18.95 -46.50 49.35
C THR A 189 20.30 -47.15 49.66
N PHE A 190 21.37 -46.75 48.96
CA PHE A 190 22.71 -47.35 49.13
C PHE A 190 23.53 -46.76 50.30
N HIS A 191 23.05 -45.70 50.97
CA HIS A 191 23.73 -45.05 52.10
C HIS A 191 23.18 -45.41 53.50
N ARG A 192 22.37 -46.47 53.62
CA ARG A 192 21.98 -47.03 54.93
C ARG A 192 22.21 -48.54 54.97
N LEU A 193 23.46 -48.95 55.20
CA LEU A 193 23.78 -50.23 55.82
C LEU A 193 24.75 -49.97 57.00
N PRO A 194 24.55 -50.65 58.14
CA PRO A 194 25.24 -50.36 59.40
C PRO A 194 26.64 -50.99 59.42
N LEU A 195 27.63 -50.26 59.94
CA LEU A 195 28.87 -50.84 60.43
C LEU A 195 28.70 -51.03 61.94
N ASP A 196 28.63 -52.29 62.36
CA ASP A 196 28.69 -52.71 63.76
C ASP A 196 29.92 -53.62 63.92
N GLY A 197 30.77 -53.28 64.90
CA GLY A 197 31.70 -54.16 65.60
C GLY A 197 32.98 -54.64 64.88
N GLN A 198 34.11 -54.03 65.24
CA GLN A 198 35.09 -54.70 66.12
C GLN A 198 35.92 -53.70 66.91
#